data_AF-A0A378QXU5-F1
#
_entry.id   AF-A0A378QXU5-F1
#
_cell.length_a   1.000
_cell.length_b   1.000
_cell.length_c   1.000
_cell.angle_alpha   90.00
_cell.angle_beta   90.00
_cell.angle_gamma   90.00
#
_symmetry.space_group_name_H-M   'P 1'
#
loop_
_entity.id
_entity.type
_entity.pdbx_description
1 polymer ?
#
loop_
_entity_poly.entity_id
_entity_poly.type
_entity_poly.pdbx_seq_one_letter_code
_entity_poly.pdbx_strand_id
1 'polypeptide(L)'
;MLIPLAEVPEGTAMTYVALKEAGVPVLAYGNFITILINFIILAFIVFMLVKGMNKMRRQAEAEPEAPAEPSEEVLLLREISQKLSK
;
A
#
# COMPACT_ATOMS: atom_id res chain seq x y z
N MET A 1 12.18 26.17 -18.78
CA MET A 1 12.75 27.52 -18.93
C MET A 1 13.41 27.86 -17.60
N LEU A 2 14.73 27.95 -17.55
CA LEU A 2 15.51 28.17 -16.31
C LEU A 2 15.74 29.67 -16.12
N ILE A 3 15.18 30.26 -15.07
CA ILE A 3 15.38 31.68 -14.74
C ILE A 3 16.22 31.76 -13.45
N PRO A 4 17.48 32.22 -13.51
CA PRO A 4 18.30 32.46 -12.32
C PRO A 4 17.95 33.79 -11.65
N LEU A 5 17.95 33.83 -10.30
CA LEU A 5 17.65 35.01 -9.47
C LEU A 5 18.90 35.58 -8.75
N ALA A 6 20.10 35.13 -9.10
CA ALA A 6 21.37 35.70 -8.68
C ALA A 6 22.43 35.45 -9.76
N GLU A 7 23.45 36.33 -9.84
CA GLU A 7 24.48 36.31 -10.88
C GLU A 7 25.18 34.95 -10.96
N VAL A 8 25.11 34.36 -12.15
CA VAL A 8 25.78 33.12 -12.53
C VAL A 8 27.24 33.46 -12.82
N PRO A 9 28.23 32.90 -12.11
CA PRO A 9 29.64 33.12 -12.44
C PRO A 9 29.97 32.49 -13.80
N GLU A 10 30.65 33.26 -14.65
CA GLU A 10 30.96 32.86 -16.02
C GLU A 10 31.77 31.56 -16.07
N GLY A 11 31.22 30.55 -16.75
CA GLY A 11 31.85 29.24 -16.96
C GLY A 11 31.07 28.04 -16.43
N THR A 12 29.96 28.24 -15.73
CA THR A 12 29.13 27.12 -15.24
C THR A 12 28.11 26.72 -16.30
N ALA A 13 28.28 25.54 -16.89
CA ALA A 13 27.27 24.94 -17.75
C ALA A 13 25.94 24.83 -17.00
N MET A 14 24.82 25.13 -17.68
CA MET A 14 23.44 25.02 -17.18
C MET A 14 23.04 23.55 -16.92
N THR A 15 23.81 22.86 -16.08
CA THR A 15 23.69 21.45 -15.76
C THR A 15 23.40 21.30 -14.28
N TYR A 16 22.46 20.40 -14.01
CA TYR A 16 21.79 20.15 -12.74
C TYR A 16 22.73 19.97 -11.53
N VAL A 17 23.96 19.52 -11.77
CA VAL A 17 24.95 19.19 -10.74
C VAL A 17 25.53 20.44 -10.09
N ALA A 18 25.81 21.50 -10.86
CA ALA A 18 26.45 22.70 -10.34
C ALA A 18 25.49 23.60 -9.53
N LEU A 19 24.20 23.65 -9.91
CA LEU A 19 23.18 24.41 -9.19
C LEU A 19 22.79 23.77 -7.84
N LYS A 20 23.03 22.47 -7.68
CA LYS A 20 22.79 21.74 -6.43
C LYS A 20 23.86 22.01 -5.37
N GLU A 21 25.12 22.22 -5.79
CA GLU A 21 26.24 22.51 -4.88
C GLU A 21 26.23 23.96 -4.35
N ALA A 22 25.61 24.89 -5.08
CA ALA A 22 25.54 26.30 -4.72
C ALA A 22 24.56 26.62 -3.56
N GLY A 23 23.98 25.63 -2.89
CA GLY A 23 23.12 25.83 -1.72
C GLY A 23 21.86 26.67 -1.98
N VAL A 24 21.47 26.84 -3.25
CA VAL A 24 20.21 27.46 -3.62
C VAL A 24 19.11 26.49 -3.20
N PRO A 25 18.16 26.88 -2.32
CA PRO A 25 17.00 26.06 -2.02
C PRO A 25 16.11 26.04 -3.27
N VAL A 26 16.48 25.19 -4.23
CA VAL A 26 15.61 24.79 -5.32
C VAL A 26 14.44 24.10 -4.63
N LEU A 27 13.24 24.70 -4.68
CA LEU A 27 12.02 24.06 -4.21
C LEU A 27 11.98 22.66 -4.84
N ALA A 28 12.25 21.63 -4.04
CA ALA A 28 12.48 20.26 -4.46
C ALA A 28 11.17 19.57 -4.88
N TYR A 29 10.34 20.26 -5.67
CA TYR A 29 9.13 19.73 -6.30
C TYR A 29 9.43 18.43 -7.04
N GLY A 30 10.60 18.31 -7.68
CA GLY A 30 11.00 17.08 -8.34
C GLY A 30 11.11 15.88 -7.40
N ASN A 31 11.67 16.05 -6.19
CA ASN A 31 11.80 14.96 -5.23
C ASN A 31 10.44 14.64 -4.57
N PHE A 32 9.68 15.66 -4.16
CA PHE A 32 8.33 15.46 -3.61
C PHE A 32 7.41 14.73 -4.60
N ILE A 33 7.39 15.14 -5.87
CA ILE A 33 6.63 14.47 -6.93
C ILE A 33 7.13 13.05 -7.15
N THR A 34 8.45 12.82 -7.10
CA THR A 34 9.02 11.46 -7.20
C THR A 34 8.54 10.56 -6.07
N ILE A 35 8.59 11.02 -4.82
CA ILE A 35 8.10 10.27 -3.65
C ILE A 35 6.59 10.04 -3.78
N LEU A 36 5.82 11.06 -4.17
CA LEU A 36 4.38 10.97 -4.36
C LEU A 36 4.00 9.93 -5.43
N ILE A 37 4.68 9.95 -6.58
CA ILE A 37 4.48 8.97 -7.65
C ILE A 37 4.85 7.57 -7.17
N ASN A 38 6.00 7.40 -6.50
CA ASN A 38 6.42 6.12 -5.94
C ASN A 38 5.39 5.57 -4.93
N PHE A 39 4.85 6.43 -4.07
CA PHE A 39 3.80 6.06 -3.11
C PHE A 39 2.52 5.61 -3.82
N ILE A 40 2.08 6.34 -4.84
CA ILE A 40 0.90 5.97 -5.64
C ILE A 40 1.10 4.63 -6.35
N ILE A 41 2.27 4.39 -6.95
CA ILE A 41 2.59 3.12 -7.62
C ILE A 41 2.58 1.97 -6.61
N LEU A 42 3.26 2.12 -5.47
CA LEU A 42 3.31 1.09 -4.43
C LEU A 42 1.91 0.78 -3.88
N ALA A 43 1.13 1.82 -3.58
CA ALA A 43 -0.26 1.67 -3.12
C ALA A 43 -1.12 0.94 -4.16
N PHE A 44 -0.95 1.25 -5.45
CA PHE A 44 -1.67 0.58 -6.54
C PHE A 44 -1.31 -0.91 -6.64
N ILE A 45 -0.03 -1.26 -6.55
CA ILE A 45 0.44 -2.66 -6.57
C ILE A 45 -0.15 -3.43 -5.37
N VAL A 46 -0.02 -2.89 -4.15
CA VAL A 46 -0.56 -3.54 -2.94
C VAL A 46 -2.08 -3.67 -3.04
N PHE A 47 -2.78 -2.65 -3.54
CA PHE A 47 -4.22 -2.71 -3.77
C PHE A 47 -4.62 -3.83 -4.75
N MET A 48 -3.90 -3.99 -5.86
CA MET A 48 -4.13 -5.09 -6.80
C MET A 48 -3.91 -6.45 -6.15
N LEU A 49 -2.84 -6.61 -5.35
CA LEU A 49 -2.56 -7.85 -4.63
C LEU A 49 -3.66 -8.18 -3.61
N VAL A 50 -4.06 -7.22 -2.79
CA VAL A 50 -5.14 -7.40 -1.80
C VAL A 50 -6.48 -7.68 -2.49
N LYS A 51 -6.79 -6.99 -3.60
CA LYS A 51 -8.00 -7.25 -4.38
C LYS A 51 -8.00 -8.65 -5.00
N GLY A 52 -6.85 -9.12 -5.50
CA GLY A 52 -6.67 -10.48 -6.00
C GLY A 52 -6.84 -11.53 -4.90
N MET A 53 -6.17 -11.33 -3.76
CA MET A 53 -6.31 -12.21 -2.60
C MET A 53 -7.73 -12.23 -2.06
N ASN A 54 -8.41 -11.09 -1.95
CA ASN A 54 -9.78 -11.03 -1.46
C ASN A 54 -10.75 -11.72 -2.45
N LYS A 55 -10.51 -11.60 -3.76
CA LYS A 55 -11.29 -12.33 -4.77
C LYS A 55 -11.08 -13.84 -4.68
N MET A 56 -9.84 -14.29 -4.47
CA MET A 56 -9.50 -15.71 -4.34
C MET A 56 -10.06 -16.30 -3.03
N ARG A 57 -9.94 -15.58 -1.91
CA ARG A 57 -10.55 -15.97 -0.63
C ARG A 57 -12.07 -16.06 -0.73
N ARG A 58 -12.72 -15.10 -1.38
CA ARG A 58 -14.18 -15.12 -1.57
C ARG A 58 -14.66 -16.22 -2.53
N GLN A 59 -13.78 -16.74 -3.40
CA GLN A 59 -14.07 -17.90 -4.24
C GLN A 59 -13.84 -19.21 -3.48
N ALA A 60 -12.85 -19.26 -2.59
CA ALA A 60 -12.62 -20.40 -1.70
C ALA A 60 -13.69 -20.51 -0.60
N GLU A 61 -14.24 -19.39 -0.10
CA GLU A 61 -15.41 -19.35 0.80
C GLU A 61 -16.75 -19.56 0.07
N ALA A 62 -16.73 -19.61 -1.27
CA ALA A 62 -17.90 -19.94 -2.09
C ALA A 62 -17.94 -21.41 -2.53
N GLU A 63 -16.91 -22.19 -2.21
CA GLU A 63 -17.13 -23.61 -1.96
C GLU A 63 -17.99 -23.65 -0.69
N PRO A 64 -19.17 -24.29 -0.70
CA PRO A 64 -19.97 -24.36 0.51
C PRO A 64 -19.03 -24.94 1.56
N GLU A 65 -18.73 -24.17 2.61
CA GLU A 65 -18.27 -24.73 3.85
C GLU A 65 -19.31 -25.81 4.16
N ALA A 66 -18.99 -27.06 3.81
CA ALA A 66 -19.63 -28.21 4.40
C ALA A 66 -19.52 -27.88 5.88
N PRO A 67 -20.65 -27.62 6.55
CA PRO A 67 -20.69 -26.90 7.81
C PRO A 67 -19.63 -27.51 8.68
N ALA A 68 -18.59 -26.73 9.02
CA ALA A 68 -17.42 -27.22 9.73
C ALA A 68 -17.94 -28.15 10.81
N GLU A 69 -17.59 -29.45 10.72
CA GLU A 69 -18.15 -30.44 11.61
C GLU A 69 -18.01 -29.87 13.02
N PRO A 70 -19.13 -29.64 13.72
CA PRO A 70 -19.08 -28.92 14.98
C PRO A 70 -18.09 -29.67 15.87
N SER A 71 -17.12 -28.94 16.43
CA SER A 71 -16.11 -29.53 17.29
C SER A 71 -16.79 -30.40 18.34
N GLU A 72 -16.14 -31.47 18.80
CA GLU A 72 -16.70 -32.38 19.81
C GLU A 72 -17.22 -31.59 21.03
N GLU A 73 -16.55 -30.49 21.38
CA GLU A 73 -17.00 -29.55 22.41
C GLU A 73 -18.38 -28.93 22.11
N VAL A 74 -18.64 -28.48 20.89
CA VAL A 74 -19.94 -27.91 20.49
C VAL A 74 -21.03 -28.97 20.48
N LEU A 75 -20.70 -30.21 20.12
CA LEU A 75 -21.64 -31.35 20.20
C LEU A 75 -21.98 -31.69 21.65
N LEU A 76 -20.98 -31.82 22.52
CA LEU A 76 -21.15 -32.06 23.96
C LEU A 76 -21.98 -30.94 24.61
N LEU A 77 -21.72 -29.68 24.28
CA LEU A 77 -22.51 -28.54 24.77
C LEU A 77 -23.97 -28.59 24.27
N ARG A 78 -24.22 -29.09 23.05
CA ARG A 78 -25.57 -29.30 22.52
C ARG A 78 -26.32 -30.40 23.28
N GLU A 79 -25.64 -31.50 23.57
CA GLU A 79 -26.20 -32.60 24.37
C GLU A 79 -26.52 -32.16 25.80
N ILE A 80 -25.63 -31.38 26.42
CA ILE A 80 -25.85 -30.79 27.75
C ILE A 80 -27.08 -29.87 27.73
N SER A 81 -27.20 -29.00 26.72
CA SER A 81 -28.35 -28.09 26.57
C SER A 81 -29.68 -28.85 26.42
N GLN A 82 -29.71 -29.93 25.63
CA GLN A 82 -30.90 -30.76 25.49
C GLN A 82 -31.26 -31.51 26.78
N LYS A 83 -30.27 -31.99 27.55
CA LYS A 83 -30.51 -32.69 28.82
C LYS A 83 -31.03 -31.77 29.92
N LEU A 84 -30.67 -30.48 29.91
CA LEU A 84 -31.18 -29.50 30.87
C LEU A 84 -32.59 -29.02 30.54
N SER A 85 -32.97 -29.08 29.27
CA SER A 85 -34.29 -28.71 28.75
C SER A 85 -35.38 -29.76 29.03
N LYS A 86 -34.98 -30.97 29.47
CA LYS A 86 -35.86 -32.10 29.76
C LYS A 86 -36.03 -32.30 31.26
#